data_AF-A0A257MF23-F1
#
_entry.id   AF-A0A257MF23-F1
#
_cell.length_a   1.000
_cell.length_b   1.000
_cell.length_c   1.000
_cell.angle_alpha   90.00
_cell.angle_beta   90.00
_cell.angle_gamma   90.00
#
_symmetry.space_group_name_H-M   'P 1'
#
loop_
_entity.id
_entity.type
_entity.pdbx_description
1 polymer ?
#
loop_
_entity_poly.entity_id
_entity_poly.type
_entity_poly.pdbx_seq_one_letter_code
_entity_poly.pdbx_strand_id
1 'polypeptide(L)' 'GSSDFAIAIRSVLIQDGVACVQAGAGIVADSDPEKEFQETERKMAAMKRALGVAT' A
#
# COMPACT_ATOMS: atom_id res chain seq x y z
N GLY A 1 -7.59 -7.43 -31.26
CA GLY A 1 -8.02 -6.81 -30.00
C GLY A 1 -6.89 -6.93 -29.01
N SER A 2 -6.55 -5.86 -28.31
CA SER A 2 -5.46 -5.82 -27.33
C SER A 2 -6.00 -5.40 -25.98
N SER A 3 -5.40 -5.90 -24.90
CA SER A 3 -5.72 -5.53 -23.52
C SER A 3 -4.42 -5.27 -22.76
N ASP A 4 -4.49 -4.36 -21.79
CA ASP A 4 -3.41 -4.02 -20.88
C ASP A 4 -4.00 -3.82 -19.47
N PHE A 5 -3.33 -4.37 -18.46
CA PHE A 5 -3.78 -4.37 -17.08
C PHE A 5 -2.61 -4.17 -16.13
N ALA A 6 -2.84 -3.38 -15.09
CA ALA A 6 -1.91 -3.21 -13.98
C ALA A 6 -2.45 -3.88 -12.71
N ILE A 7 -1.53 -4.31 -11.85
CA ILE A 7 -1.88 -4.77 -10.51
C ILE A 7 -2.31 -3.55 -9.67
N ALA A 8 -3.46 -3.63 -9.01
CA ALA A 8 -4.01 -2.57 -8.17
C ALA A 8 -3.29 -2.43 -6.81
N ILE A 9 -1.97 -2.22 -6.84
CA ILE A 9 -1.13 -1.86 -5.69
C ILE A 9 -0.69 -0.40 -5.80
N ARG A 10 -0.16 0.18 -4.72
CA ARG A 10 0.21 1.61 -4.68
C ARG A 10 -0.94 2.53 -5.13
N SER A 11 -2.18 2.10 -4.86
CA SER A 11 -3.41 2.75 -5.25
C SER A 11 -4.22 3.12 -4.00
N VAL A 12 -5.07 4.14 -4.13
CA VAL A 12 -6.01 4.56 -3.09
C VAL A 12 -7.42 4.26 -3.58
N LEU A 13 -8.22 3.58 -2.76
CA LEU A 13 -9.65 3.43 -2.99
C LEU A 13 -10.38 4.53 -2.23
N ILE A 14 -11.17 5.35 -2.93
CA ILE A 14 -12.00 6.38 -2.32
C ILE A 14 -13.47 5.97 -2.50
N GLN A 15 -14.15 5.72 -1.38
CA GLN A 15 -15.56 5.33 -1.39
C GLN A 15 -16.26 5.95 -0.19
N ASP A 16 -17.46 6.51 -0.40
CA ASP A 16 -18.30 7.09 0.66
C ASP A 16 -17.57 8.15 1.52
N GLY A 17 -16.67 8.92 0.89
CA GLY A 17 -15.85 9.94 1.54
C GLY A 17 -14.65 9.40 2.33
N VAL A 18 -14.41 8.09 2.31
CA VAL A 18 -13.29 7.43 3.00
C VAL A 18 -12.20 7.05 2.00
N ALA A 19 -10.97 7.49 2.25
CA ALA A 19 -9.78 7.07 1.50
C ALA A 19 -9.13 5.87 2.20
N CYS A 20 -9.16 4.70 1.55
CA CYS A 20 -8.51 3.48 2.00
C CYS A 20 -7.18 3.28 1.27
N VAL A 21 -6.11 3.09 2.05
CA VAL A 21 -4.77 2.78 1.57
C VAL A 21 -4.40 1.40 2.09
N GLN A 22 -4.02 0.50 1.18
CA GLN A 22 -3.59 -0.85 1.53
C GLN A 22 -2.14 -1.08 1.09
N ALA A 23 -1.35 -1.68 1.97
CA ALA A 23 -0.10 -2.33 1.61
C ALA A 23 0.05 -3.64 2.38
N GLY A 24 0.97 -4.49 1.91
CA GLY A 24 1.32 -5.73 2.56
C GLY A 24 2.81 -6.03 2.40
N ALA A 25 3.25 -7.09 3.07
CA ALA A 25 4.60 -7.60 3.05
C ALA A 25 4.60 -9.09 2.68
N GLY A 26 5.66 -9.56 2.05
CA GLY A 26 5.79 -10.94 1.62
C GLY A 26 6.48 -11.77 2.70
N ILE A 27 5.71 -12.49 3.51
CA ILE A 27 6.24 -13.24 4.64
C ILE A 27 6.95 -14.52 4.16
N VAL A 28 8.16 -14.75 4.66
CA VAL A 28 8.95 -15.98 4.45
C VAL A 28 9.40 -16.56 5.80
N ALA A 29 10.06 -17.73 5.78
CA ALA A 29 10.43 -18.46 6.99
C ALA A 29 11.27 -17.63 7.99
N ASP A 30 12.16 -16.78 7.47
CA ASP A 30 13.08 -15.97 8.28
C ASP A 30 12.60 -14.51 8.42
N SER A 31 11.34 -14.23 8.10
CA SER A 31 10.79 -12.87 8.22
C SER A 31 10.81 -12.40 9.68
N ASP A 32 11.18 -11.14 9.84
CA ASP A 32 11.15 -10.44 11.12
C ASP A 32 9.88 -9.56 11.17
N PRO A 33 8.94 -9.82 12.10
CA PRO A 33 7.65 -9.12 12.13
C PRO A 33 7.75 -7.59 12.14
N GLU A 34 8.76 -7.04 12.83
CA GLU A 34 8.96 -5.59 12.93
C GLU A 34 9.44 -5.03 11.59
N LYS A 35 10.38 -5.70 10.91
CA LYS A 35 10.84 -5.26 9.58
C LYS A 35 9.74 -5.33 8.53
N GLU A 36 8.94 -6.40 8.54
CA GLU A 36 7.84 -6.56 7.58
C GLU A 36 6.77 -5.48 7.80
N PHE A 37 6.46 -5.15 9.06
CA PHE A 37 5.56 -4.05 9.37
C PHE A 37 6.11 -2.71 8.86
N GLN A 38 7.38 -2.40 9.12
CA GLN A 38 8.02 -1.19 8.60
C GLN A 38 8.02 -1.12 7.07
N GLU A 39 8.14 -2.26 6.38
CA GLU A 39 8.00 -2.34 4.94
C GLU A 39 6.58 -1.93 4.48
N THR A 40 5.53 -2.41 5.16
CA THR A 40 4.16 -2.00 4.84
C THR A 40 3.95 -0.49 4.99
N GLU A 41 4.47 0.11 6.07
CA GLU A 41 4.40 1.56 6.30
C GLU A 41 5.14 2.35 5.20
N ARG A 42 6.34 1.91 4.80
CA ARG A 42 7.10 2.51 3.69
C ARG A 42 6.37 2.38 2.35
N LYS A 43 5.68 1.26 2.11
CA LYS A 43 4.87 1.08 0.90
C LYS A 43 3.65 2.01 0.88
N MET A 44 3.04 2.27 2.03
CA MET A 44 1.90 3.19 2.15
C MET A 44 2.29 4.68 2.09
N ALA A 45 3.50 5.02 2.49
CA ALA A 45 3.95 6.41 2.66
C ALA A 45 3.71 7.33 1.46
N ALA A 46 3.88 6.84 0.23
CA ALA A 46 3.61 7.63 -0.98
C ALA A 46 2.14 8.06 -1.09
N MET A 47 1.21 7.14 -0.80
CA MET A 47 -0.22 7.39 -0.85
C MET A 47 -0.67 8.26 0.33
N LYS A 48 -0.17 7.98 1.55
CA LYS A 48 -0.42 8.82 2.73
C LYS A 48 0.00 10.28 2.50
N ARG A 49 1.17 10.50 1.88
CA ARG A 49 1.64 11.84 1.47
C ARG A 49 0.75 12.48 0.42
N ALA A 50 0.32 11.74 -0.60
CA ALA A 50 -0.57 12.25 -1.64
C ALA A 50 -1.94 12.70 -1.07
N LEU A 51 -2.43 12.01 -0.04
CA LEU A 51 -3.66 12.36 0.68
C LEU A 51 -3.48 13.50 1.70
N GLY A 52 -2.27 14.00 1.89
CA GLY A 52 -1.99 15.03 2.90
C GLY A 52 -2.10 14.54 4.35
N VAL A 53 -2.14 13.22 4.57
CA VAL A 53 -2.27 12.59 5.90
C VAL A 53 -0.87 12.34 6.53
N ALA A 54 0.18 12.99 6.03
CA ALA A 54 1.54 12.73 6.47
C ALA A 54 1.71 13.08 7.96
N THR A 55 2.18 12.10 8.74
CA THR A 55 2.67 12.25 10.11
C THR A 55 3.92 13.12 10.16
#